data_AF-A0A6J0LB58-F1
#
_entry.id   AF-A0A6J0LB58-F1
#
_cell.length_a   1.000
_cell.length_b   1.000
_cell.length_c   1.000
_cell.angle_alpha   90.00
_cell.angle_beta   90.00
_cell.angle_gamma   90.00
#
_symmetry.space_group_name_H-M   'P 1'
#
loop_
_entity.id
_entity.type
_entity.pdbx_description
1 polymer ?
#
loop_
_entity_poly.entity_id
_entity_poly.type
_entity_poly.pdbx_seq_one_letter_code
_entity_poly.pdbx_strand_id
1 'polypeptide(L)'
;MSSSKSLLLFISVFLSLIFSLSLPVNSVIEVEKPPQPLAPVGTLASPPSAPTVKPPSPPTAPLPPPVMPKDCPNLCDVRCGSHRRPKVCIRACRTCCLRCKCVPPGTYGNREKCGKCYISMTTHGGRPKCP
;
A
#
# COMPACT_ATOMS: atom_id res chain seq x y z
N MET A 1 64.12 -0.91 -11.06
CA MET A 1 62.94 -0.65 -11.93
C MET A 1 62.12 -1.93 -12.22
N SER A 2 61.63 -2.65 -11.19
CA SER A 2 60.86 -3.91 -11.39
C SER A 2 59.44 -3.90 -10.79
N SER A 3 59.14 -2.94 -9.90
CA SER A 3 57.87 -2.94 -9.15
C SER A 3 56.70 -2.28 -9.91
N SER A 4 56.97 -1.29 -10.76
CA SER A 4 55.93 -0.57 -11.53
C SER A 4 55.30 -1.42 -12.64
N LYS A 5 56.08 -2.31 -13.27
CA LYS A 5 55.57 -3.24 -14.29
C LYS A 5 54.66 -4.31 -13.68
N SER A 6 55.00 -4.80 -12.48
CA SER A 6 54.16 -5.77 -11.76
C SER A 6 52.84 -5.15 -11.33
N LEU A 7 52.87 -3.91 -10.81
CA LEU A 7 51.65 -3.19 -10.41
C LEU A 7 50.71 -2.92 -11.61
N LEU A 8 51.25 -2.56 -12.77
CA LEU A 8 50.47 -2.37 -13.99
C LEU A 8 49.85 -3.67 -14.51
N LEU A 9 50.56 -4.80 -14.40
CA LEU A 9 50.00 -6.11 -14.75
C LEU A 9 48.89 -6.54 -13.78
N PHE A 10 49.05 -6.29 -12.48
CA PHE A 10 47.98 -6.55 -11.50
C PHE A 10 46.73 -5.71 -11.74
N ILE A 11 46.89 -4.41 -12.01
CA ILE A 11 45.76 -3.51 -12.30
C ILE A 11 45.03 -3.94 -13.57
N SER A 12 45.76 -4.36 -14.62
CA SER A 12 45.17 -4.85 -15.88
C SER A 12 44.36 -6.13 -15.68
N VAL A 13 44.90 -7.12 -14.96
CA VAL A 13 44.19 -8.38 -14.67
C VAL A 13 42.96 -8.14 -13.80
N PHE A 14 43.05 -7.23 -12.82
CA PHE A 14 41.92 -6.90 -11.95
C PHE A 14 40.80 -6.14 -12.69
N LEU A 15 41.13 -5.15 -13.52
CA LEU A 15 40.16 -4.46 -14.37
C LEU A 15 39.51 -5.42 -15.39
N SER A 16 40.26 -6.38 -15.92
CA SER A 16 39.73 -7.41 -16.83
C SER A 16 38.74 -8.33 -16.12
N LEU A 17 39.02 -8.77 -14.89
CA LEU A 17 38.12 -9.59 -14.07
C LEU A 17 36.83 -8.84 -13.67
N ILE A 18 36.94 -7.55 -13.32
CA ILE A 18 35.79 -6.71 -12.96
C ILE A 18 34.88 -6.48 -14.18
N PHE A 19 35.45 -6.30 -15.37
CA PHE A 19 34.69 -6.12 -16.61
C PHE A 19 33.98 -7.42 -17.05
N SER A 20 34.59 -8.59 -16.85
CA SER A 20 33.95 -9.89 -17.14
C SER A 20 32.83 -10.29 -16.17
N LEU A 21 32.80 -9.75 -14.94
CA LEU A 21 31.67 -9.93 -14.00
C LEU A 21 30.52 -8.95 -14.27
N SER A 22 30.72 -7.95 -15.12
CA SER A 22 29.68 -7.00 -15.55
C SER A 22 28.97 -7.49 -16.81
N LEU A 23 28.46 -8.72 -16.79
CA LEU A 23 27.41 -9.09 -17.74
C LEU A 23 26.18 -8.21 -17.44
N PRO A 24 25.57 -7.57 -18.46
CA PRO A 24 24.32 -6.86 -18.27
C PRO A 24 23.26 -7.92 -17.96
N VAL A 25 22.77 -7.93 -16.72
CA VAL A 25 21.57 -8.65 -16.33
C VAL A 25 20.37 -7.91 -16.94
N ASN A 26 20.28 -7.97 -18.27
CA ASN A 26 19.08 -7.72 -19.06
C ASN A 26 18.25 -9.00 -19.00
N SER A 27 17.61 -9.23 -17.85
CA SER A 27 16.54 -10.22 -17.73
C SER A 27 15.28 -9.50 -17.24
N VAL A 28 14.53 -9.02 -18.23
CA VAL A 28 13.08 -9.15 -18.37
C VAL A 28 12.35 -9.49 -17.06
N ILE A 29 11.98 -8.46 -16.29
CA ILE A 29 10.78 -8.54 -15.45
C ILE A 29 9.67 -7.98 -16.32
N GLU A 30 8.95 -8.88 -16.98
CA GLU A 30 7.63 -8.60 -17.53
C GLU A 30 6.73 -8.23 -16.35
N VAL A 31 6.57 -6.92 -16.12
CA VAL A 31 5.48 -6.41 -15.30
C VAL A 31 4.22 -6.63 -16.15
N GLU A 32 3.59 -7.79 -15.99
CA GLU A 32 2.22 -7.94 -16.45
C GLU A 32 1.35 -7.00 -15.61
N LYS A 33 1.05 -5.86 -16.24
CA LYS A 33 0.08 -4.88 -15.78
C LYS A 33 -1.28 -5.60 -15.71
N PRO A 34 -1.93 -5.68 -14.54
CA PRO A 34 -3.31 -6.15 -14.49
C PRO A 34 -4.19 -5.25 -15.38
N PRO A 35 -5.11 -5.84 -16.16
CA PRO A 35 -5.85 -5.14 -17.20
C PRO A 35 -6.75 -4.05 -16.60
N GLN A 36 -6.61 -2.83 -17.13
CA GLN A 36 -7.71 -1.88 -17.28
C GLN A 36 -8.23 -2.07 -18.72
N PRO A 37 -9.53 -2.02 -19.04
CA PRO A 37 -10.47 -0.96 -18.65
C PRO A 37 -11.91 -1.47 -18.35
N LEU A 38 -12.80 -0.66 -17.80
CA LEU A 38 -13.85 -0.01 -18.61
C LEU A 38 -14.25 1.32 -17.93
N ALA A 39 -14.17 2.40 -18.70
CA ALA A 39 -14.90 3.65 -18.48
C ALA A 39 -16.11 3.67 -19.46
N PRO A 40 -16.95 4.72 -19.53
CA PRO A 40 -17.50 5.61 -18.50
C PRO A 40 -19.04 5.70 -18.60
N VAL A 41 -19.74 5.79 -17.48
CA VAL A 41 -21.09 6.39 -17.40
C VAL A 41 -21.13 7.05 -16.03
N GLY A 42 -21.23 8.35 -15.84
CA GLY A 42 -22.05 9.32 -16.54
C GLY A 42 -23.01 9.89 -15.51
N THR A 43 -22.98 11.22 -15.36
CA THR A 43 -23.95 12.09 -14.66
C THR A 43 -23.59 12.54 -13.23
N LEU A 44 -23.28 13.83 -13.16
CA LEU A 44 -23.40 14.73 -12.01
C LEU A 44 -24.80 14.59 -11.40
N ALA A 45 -24.89 14.32 -10.10
CA ALA A 45 -26.04 14.73 -9.30
C ALA A 45 -25.53 15.50 -8.08
N SER A 46 -25.95 16.75 -7.99
CA SER A 46 -25.80 17.69 -6.88
C SER A 46 -26.30 17.09 -5.55
N PRO A 47 -25.93 17.65 -4.38
CA PRO A 47 -26.12 16.98 -3.11
C PRO A 47 -27.59 17.05 -2.66
N PRO A 48 -28.22 15.94 -2.25
CA PRO A 48 -29.43 16.03 -1.47
C PRO A 48 -29.07 16.35 -0.01
N SER A 49 -29.75 17.36 0.50
CA SER A 49 -29.78 17.80 1.89
C SER A 49 -29.74 16.66 2.90
N ALA A 50 -29.04 16.90 4.00
CA ALA A 50 -28.96 16.02 5.16
C ALA A 50 -30.35 15.48 5.56
N PRO A 51 -30.57 14.15 5.53
CA PRO A 51 -31.70 13.55 6.20
C PRO A 51 -31.32 13.29 7.66
N THR A 52 -32.14 13.80 8.57
CA THR A 52 -32.14 13.52 10.00
C THR A 52 -32.20 12.00 10.22
N VAL A 53 -31.08 11.38 10.59
CA VAL A 53 -31.02 9.91 10.77
C VAL A 53 -31.72 9.54 12.06
N LYS A 54 -32.95 9.03 11.94
CA LYS A 54 -33.63 8.25 12.98
C LYS A 54 -32.73 7.05 13.34
N PRO A 55 -32.56 6.68 14.62
CA PRO A 55 -31.64 5.60 15.02
C PRO A 55 -32.00 4.28 14.32
N PRO A 56 -31.08 3.65 13.56
CA PRO A 56 -31.34 2.35 12.97
C PRO A 56 -31.26 1.26 14.05
N SER A 57 -32.26 0.39 14.05
CA SER A 57 -32.38 -0.84 14.83
C SER A 57 -31.13 -1.74 14.67
N PRO A 58 -30.78 -2.54 15.69
CA PRO A 58 -29.48 -3.21 15.78
C PRO A 58 -29.37 -4.41 14.81
N PRO A 59 -28.25 -4.57 14.08
CA PRO A 59 -27.97 -5.77 13.30
C PRO A 59 -27.55 -6.95 14.19
N THR A 60 -28.13 -8.12 13.93
CA THR A 60 -27.99 -9.44 14.62
C THR A 60 -26.61 -10.12 14.49
N ALA A 61 -25.53 -9.36 14.33
CA ALA A 61 -24.17 -9.86 14.51
C ALA A 61 -23.43 -8.88 15.42
N PRO A 62 -22.66 -9.34 16.43
CA PRO A 62 -21.85 -8.45 17.25
C PRO A 62 -20.87 -7.70 16.33
N LEU A 63 -21.23 -6.47 15.96
CA LEU A 63 -20.33 -5.55 15.27
C LEU A 63 -19.10 -5.42 16.18
N PRO A 64 -17.86 -5.63 15.67
CA PRO A 64 -16.68 -5.41 16.48
C PRO A 64 -16.78 -4.03 17.14
N PRO A 65 -16.41 -3.91 18.42
CA PRO A 65 -16.50 -2.65 19.13
C PRO A 65 -15.73 -1.58 18.33
N PRO A 66 -16.29 -0.36 18.21
CA PRO A 66 -15.64 0.70 17.46
C PRO A 66 -14.24 0.96 18.02
N VAL A 67 -13.24 1.00 17.14
CA VAL A 67 -11.85 1.23 17.49
C VAL A 67 -11.71 2.65 18.04
N MET A 68 -11.11 2.80 19.22
CA MET A 68 -10.81 4.13 19.76
C MET A 68 -9.62 4.75 19.01
N PRO A 69 -9.58 6.08 18.85
CA PRO A 69 -8.47 6.77 18.18
C PRO A 69 -7.07 6.41 18.72
N LYS A 70 -6.98 6.13 20.02
CA LYS A 70 -5.75 5.73 20.72
C LYS A 70 -5.23 4.34 20.32
N ASP A 71 -6.09 3.46 19.82
CA ASP A 71 -5.75 2.07 19.46
C ASP A 71 -5.35 1.95 17.98
N CYS A 72 -5.68 2.96 17.16
CA CYS A 72 -5.29 3.04 15.75
C CYS A 72 -3.79 2.85 15.49
N PRO A 73 -2.85 3.42 16.28
CA PRO A 73 -1.41 3.22 16.06
C PRO A 73 -1.02 1.75 16.06
N ASN A 74 -1.35 1.02 17.13
CA ASN A 74 -0.97 -0.39 17.30
C ASN A 74 -1.62 -1.29 16.25
N LEU A 75 -2.91 -1.08 15.97
CA LEU A 75 -3.64 -1.86 14.97
C LEU A 75 -3.09 -1.62 13.55
N CYS A 76 -2.74 -0.38 13.22
CA CYS A 76 -2.15 -0.05 11.93
C CYS A 76 -0.72 -0.56 11.78
N ASP A 77 0.03 -0.63 12.87
CA ASP A 77 1.39 -1.21 12.84
C ASP A 77 1.33 -2.71 12.51
N VAL A 78 0.36 -3.44 13.09
CA VAL A 78 0.08 -4.83 12.71
C VAL A 78 -0.35 -4.92 11.25
N ARG A 79 -1.37 -4.16 10.84
CA ARG A 79 -1.92 -4.16 9.47
C ARG A 79 -0.86 -3.94 8.40
N CYS A 80 0.10 -3.05 8.69
CA CYS A 80 1.13 -2.66 7.73
C CYS A 80 2.46 -3.40 7.89
N GLY A 81 2.57 -4.36 8.82
CA GLY A 81 3.82 -5.03 9.16
C GLY A 81 4.48 -5.78 8.00
N SER A 82 3.70 -6.33 7.08
CA SER A 82 4.20 -7.03 5.88
C SER A 82 4.28 -6.11 4.64
N HIS A 83 3.85 -4.86 4.74
CA HIS A 83 3.79 -3.98 3.57
C HIS A 83 5.21 -3.52 3.17
N ARG A 84 5.55 -3.59 1.87
CA ARG A 84 6.88 -3.15 1.34
C ARG A 84 7.26 -1.72 1.74
N ARG A 85 6.26 -0.87 1.96
CA ARG A 85 6.41 0.52 2.42
C ARG A 85 5.59 0.73 3.69
N PRO A 86 6.08 0.28 4.87
CA PRO A 86 5.26 0.22 6.09
C PRO A 86 4.89 1.62 6.59
N LYS A 87 5.82 2.58 6.59
CA LYS A 87 5.56 3.96 7.04
C LYS A 87 4.46 4.67 6.24
N VAL A 88 4.40 4.42 4.92
CA VAL A 88 3.36 4.99 4.04
C VAL A 88 2.01 4.33 4.31
N CYS A 89 2.00 2.99 4.43
CA CYS A 89 0.81 2.24 4.80
C CYS A 89 0.24 2.70 6.14
N ILE A 90 1.08 2.85 7.18
CA ILE A 90 0.65 3.25 8.53
C ILE A 90 -0.01 4.64 8.50
N ARG A 91 0.55 5.60 7.75
CA ARG A 91 -0.06 6.94 7.59
C ARG A 91 -1.45 6.87 6.97
N ALA A 92 -1.61 6.06 5.92
CA ALA A 92 -2.90 5.86 5.25
C ALA A 92 -3.89 5.13 6.18
N CYS A 93 -3.45 4.05 6.82
CA CYS A 93 -4.24 3.27 7.78
C CYS A 93 -4.75 4.15 8.92
N ARG A 94 -3.90 4.96 9.56
CA ARG A 94 -4.32 5.84 10.67
C ARG A 94 -5.40 6.84 10.23
N THR A 95 -5.27 7.40 9.02
CA THR A 95 -6.31 8.28 8.47
C THR A 95 -7.66 7.57 8.31
N CYS A 96 -7.63 6.34 7.80
CA CYS A 96 -8.83 5.52 7.64
C CYS A 96 -9.40 5.06 8.99
N CYS A 97 -8.55 4.68 9.94
CA CYS A 97 -8.93 4.27 11.28
C CYS A 97 -9.62 5.40 12.05
N LEU A 98 -9.06 6.61 12.03
CA LEU A 98 -9.66 7.76 12.72
C LEU A 98 -11.03 8.14 12.15
N ARG A 99 -11.22 7.97 10.83
CA ARG A 99 -12.48 8.29 10.15
C ARG A 99 -13.53 7.18 10.31
N CYS A 100 -13.12 5.94 10.10
CA CYS A 100 -14.02 4.78 10.02
C CYS A 100 -14.10 4.00 11.34
N LYS A 101 -13.27 4.32 12.34
CA LYS A 101 -13.18 3.66 13.65
C LYS A 101 -13.04 2.14 13.53
N CYS A 102 -12.30 1.68 12.53
CA CYS A 102 -12.08 0.27 12.24
C CYS A 102 -10.75 0.06 11.50
N VAL A 103 -10.05 -1.02 11.85
CA VAL A 103 -8.87 -1.54 11.14
C VAL A 103 -9.13 -3.02 10.83
N PRO A 104 -9.02 -3.46 9.58
CA PRO A 104 -9.27 -4.85 9.25
C PRO A 104 -8.20 -5.78 9.85
N PRO A 105 -8.56 -7.01 10.27
CA PRO A 105 -7.60 -7.95 10.83
C PRO A 105 -6.62 -8.48 9.76
N GLY A 106 -5.43 -8.86 10.22
CA GLY A 106 -4.36 -9.38 9.37
C GLY A 106 -3.64 -8.29 8.56
N THR A 107 -2.63 -8.69 7.78
CA THR A 107 -1.76 -7.76 7.02
C THR A 107 -2.21 -7.51 5.59
N TYR A 108 -3.14 -8.33 5.08
CA TYR A 108 -3.72 -8.24 3.73
C TYR A 108 -5.21 -8.61 3.73
N GLY A 109 -5.96 -8.14 2.72
CA GLY A 109 -7.38 -8.50 2.53
C GLY A 109 -8.32 -8.05 3.66
N ASN A 110 -9.46 -8.70 3.83
CA ASN A 110 -10.44 -8.45 4.91
C ASN A 110 -11.05 -7.04 4.97
N ARG A 111 -10.91 -6.23 3.92
CA ARG A 111 -11.33 -4.81 3.94
C ARG A 111 -12.83 -4.66 4.16
N GLU A 112 -13.60 -5.66 3.72
CA GLU A 112 -15.04 -5.81 3.91
C GLU A 112 -15.49 -5.91 5.36
N LYS A 113 -14.62 -6.35 6.27
CA LYS A 113 -14.92 -6.41 7.71
C LYS A 113 -15.08 -5.03 8.34
N CYS A 114 -14.48 -3.99 7.76
CA CYS A 114 -14.66 -2.60 8.18
C CYS A 114 -15.74 -1.86 7.36
N GLY A 115 -16.52 -2.60 6.57
CA GLY A 115 -17.65 -2.08 5.81
C GLY A 115 -17.28 -1.04 4.75
N LYS A 116 -18.30 -0.31 4.30
CA LYS A 116 -18.18 0.62 3.17
C LYS A 116 -17.19 1.75 3.43
N CYS A 117 -17.13 2.29 4.66
CA CYS A 117 -16.25 3.42 4.98
C CYS A 117 -14.78 3.15 4.63
N TYR A 118 -14.26 1.98 4.99
CA TYR A 118 -12.86 1.63 4.74
C TYR A 118 -12.58 1.29 3.26
N ILE A 119 -13.57 0.73 2.56
CA ILE A 119 -13.43 0.32 1.16
C ILE A 119 -13.60 1.49 0.18
N SER A 120 -14.60 2.35 0.42
CA SER A 120 -15.01 3.41 -0.52
C SER A 120 -14.12 4.65 -0.49
N MET A 121 -13.22 4.77 0.49
CA MET A 121 -12.27 5.87 0.54
C MET A 121 -11.25 5.76 -0.59
N THR A 122 -11.22 6.78 -1.43
CA THR A 122 -10.29 6.91 -2.55
C THR A 122 -9.36 8.10 -2.37
N THR A 123 -8.22 8.05 -3.04
CA THR A 123 -7.32 9.19 -3.24
C THR A 123 -7.86 10.07 -4.37
N HIS A 124 -7.30 11.27 -4.56
CA HIS A 124 -7.66 12.13 -5.69
C HIS A 124 -7.52 11.45 -7.06
N GLY A 125 -6.62 10.46 -7.19
CA GLY A 125 -6.46 9.68 -8.42
C GLY A 125 -7.39 8.47 -8.55
N GLY A 126 -8.48 8.40 -7.79
CA GLY A 126 -9.48 7.32 -7.86
C GLY A 126 -9.02 5.96 -7.32
N ARG A 127 -7.79 5.85 -6.80
CA ARG A 127 -7.26 4.61 -6.22
C ARG A 127 -7.74 4.44 -4.77
N PRO A 128 -7.94 3.19 -4.29
CA PRO A 128 -8.23 2.93 -2.89
C PRO A 128 -7.20 3.59 -1.96
N LYS A 129 -7.67 4.33 -0.97
CA LYS A 129 -6.82 5.06 -0.02
C LYS A 129 -6.37 4.18 1.14
N CYS A 130 -7.25 3.33 1.66
CA CYS A 130 -7.01 2.52 2.85
C CYS A 130 -6.34 1.18 2.48
N PRO A 131 -5.33 0.73 3.25
CA PRO A 131 -4.58 -0.49 2.97
C PRO A 131 -5.37 -1.78 3.21
#